data_AF-A0A7C3V3B2-F1
#
_entry.id   AF-A0A7C3V3B2-F1
#
_cell.length_a   1.000
_cell.length_b   1.000
_cell.length_c   1.000
_cell.angle_alpha   90.00
_cell.angle_beta   90.00
_cell.angle_gamma   90.00
#
_symmetry.space_group_name_H-M   'P 1'
#
loop_
_entity.id
_entity.type
_entity.pdbx_description
1 polymer ?
#
loop_
_entity_poly.entity_id
_entity_poly.type
_entity_poly.pdbx_seq_one_letter_code
_entity_poly.pdbx_strand_id
1 'polypeptide(L)'
;MAKSLQYAADKWARKTANAGGKWKDAVARADYCGPFQAFVGHPTPEACASFSAGVNAVSASDFQAAISGKESKYVEGLRNVR
;
A
#
# COMPACT_ATOMS: atom_id res chain seq x y z
N MET A 1 25.76 9.13 11.05
CA MET A 1 25.44 10.05 9.94
C MET A 1 23.95 10.29 9.89
N ALA A 2 23.48 11.51 10.19
CA ALA A 2 22.08 11.87 10.00
C ALA A 2 21.77 11.80 8.51
N LYS A 3 20.97 10.81 8.10
CA LYS A 3 20.49 10.71 6.72
C LYS A 3 19.65 11.95 6.44
N SER A 4 20.07 12.75 5.48
CA SER A 4 19.40 14.01 5.10
C SER A 4 17.96 13.75 4.64
N LEU A 5 17.13 14.78 4.65
CA LEU A 5 15.77 14.68 4.08
C LEU A 5 15.79 14.28 2.60
N GLN A 6 16.84 14.70 1.86
CA GLN A 6 17.07 14.25 0.49
C GLN A 6 17.26 12.72 0.42
N TYR A 7 18.09 12.14 1.29
CA TYR A 7 18.25 10.69 1.34
C TYR A 7 16.91 9.97 1.61
N ALA A 8 16.05 10.55 2.44
CA ALA A 8 14.74 9.99 2.72
C ALA A 8 13.81 10.01 1.48
N ALA A 9 13.79 11.12 0.74
CA ALA A 9 13.08 11.23 -0.54
C ALA A 9 13.57 10.20 -1.56
N ASP A 10 14.89 10.11 -1.78
CA ASP A 10 15.45 9.16 -2.75
C ASP A 10 15.17 7.70 -2.35
N LYS A 11 15.20 7.42 -1.04
CA LYS A 11 14.85 6.10 -0.52
C LYS A 11 13.38 5.77 -0.75
N TRP A 12 12.48 6.74 -0.59
CA TRP A 12 11.07 6.56 -0.88
C TRP A 12 10.88 6.20 -2.35
N ALA A 13 11.44 6.99 -3.27
CA ALA A 13 11.33 6.77 -4.72
C ALA A 13 11.82 5.37 -5.13
N ARG A 14 12.99 4.95 -4.62
CA ARG A 14 13.52 3.59 -4.87
C ARG A 14 12.61 2.48 -4.35
N LYS A 15 11.97 2.68 -3.18
CA LYS A 15 11.10 1.66 -2.58
C LYS A 15 9.74 1.57 -3.25
N THR A 16 9.28 2.64 -3.87
CA THR A 16 7.94 2.73 -4.49
C THR A 16 7.94 2.62 -6.01
N ALA A 17 9.11 2.57 -6.67
CA ALA A 17 9.25 2.52 -8.13
C ALA A 17 8.44 1.39 -8.83
N ASN A 18 8.15 0.28 -8.15
CA ASN A 18 7.29 -0.80 -8.64
C ASN A 18 6.32 -1.28 -7.56
N ALA A 19 5.82 -0.36 -6.73
CA ALA A 19 4.90 -0.74 -5.66
C ALA A 19 3.51 -1.11 -6.18
N GLY A 20 3.06 -0.57 -7.32
CA GLY A 20 1.78 -0.95 -7.93
C GLY A 20 1.71 -2.42 -8.34
N GLY A 21 2.72 -2.90 -9.09
CA GLY A 21 2.79 -4.32 -9.49
C GLY A 21 2.90 -5.25 -8.30
N LYS A 22 3.82 -4.94 -7.37
CA LYS A 22 4.01 -5.74 -6.14
C LYS A 22 2.76 -5.78 -5.28
N TRP A 23 2.05 -4.65 -5.15
CA TRP A 23 0.80 -4.60 -4.41
C TRP A 23 -0.25 -5.51 -5.06
N LYS A 24 -0.46 -5.37 -6.37
CA LYS A 24 -1.48 -6.14 -7.09
C LYS A 24 -1.21 -7.65 -7.02
N ASP A 25 0.04 -8.07 -7.20
CA ASP A 25 0.44 -9.46 -7.07
C ASP A 25 0.24 -9.99 -5.65
N ALA A 26 0.57 -9.19 -4.64
CA ALA A 26 0.42 -9.59 -3.24
C ALA A 26 -1.05 -9.76 -2.86
N VAL A 27 -1.92 -8.80 -3.22
CA VAL A 27 -3.36 -8.89 -2.90
C VAL A 27 -4.06 -9.97 -3.71
N ALA A 28 -3.61 -10.28 -4.92
CA ALA A 28 -4.16 -11.39 -5.71
C ALA A 28 -3.81 -12.76 -5.14
N ARG A 29 -2.66 -12.88 -4.46
CA ARG A 29 -2.20 -14.13 -3.82
C ARG A 29 -2.65 -14.24 -2.36
N ALA A 30 -3.11 -13.15 -1.76
CA ALA A 30 -3.50 -13.12 -0.35
C ALA A 30 -4.89 -13.73 -0.17
N ASP A 31 -5.01 -14.67 0.76
CA ASP A 31 -6.31 -15.00 1.35
C ASP A 31 -6.62 -13.96 2.44
N TYR A 32 -7.31 -12.88 2.07
CA TYR A 32 -7.80 -11.90 3.03
C TYR A 32 -8.94 -12.46 3.90
N CYS A 33 -9.77 -13.32 3.31
CA CYS A 33 -11.03 -13.76 3.90
C CYS A 33 -10.85 -14.71 5.07
N GLY A 34 -9.96 -15.70 4.95
CA GLY A 34 -9.69 -16.65 6.04
C GLY A 34 -9.25 -15.95 7.34
N PRO A 35 -8.17 -15.17 7.33
CA PRO A 35 -7.71 -14.44 8.51
C PRO A 35 -8.72 -13.42 9.05
N PHE A 36 -9.44 -12.72 8.16
CA PHE A 36 -10.45 -11.75 8.57
C PHE A 36 -11.64 -12.42 9.27
N GLN A 37 -12.13 -13.54 8.73
CA GLN A 37 -13.20 -14.32 9.37
C GLN A 37 -12.74 -14.89 10.72
N ALA A 38 -11.50 -15.39 10.80
CA ALA A 38 -10.94 -15.87 12.06
C ALA A 38 -10.83 -14.77 13.12
N PHE A 39 -10.45 -13.54 12.72
CA PHE A 39 -10.39 -12.39 13.61
C PHE A 39 -11.78 -11.96 14.13
N VAL A 40 -12.78 -11.95 13.25
CA VAL A 40 -14.14 -11.53 13.59
C VAL A 40 -14.91 -12.63 14.36
N GLY A 41 -14.55 -13.91 14.15
CA GLY A 41 -15.18 -15.05 14.83
C GLY A 41 -16.48 -15.54 14.20
N HIS A 42 -16.86 -15.04 13.02
CA HIS A 42 -18.01 -15.53 12.25
C HIS A 42 -17.81 -15.30 10.74
N PRO A 43 -18.61 -15.94 9.86
CA PRO A 43 -18.55 -15.71 8.42
C PRO A 43 -18.84 -14.24 8.06
N THR A 44 -18.04 -13.66 7.16
CA THR A 44 -18.14 -12.26 6.71
C THR A 44 -18.21 -12.16 5.18
N PRO A 45 -19.22 -12.76 4.53
CA PRO A 45 -19.28 -12.86 3.06
C PRO A 45 -19.33 -11.49 2.37
N GLU A 46 -20.03 -10.51 2.94
CA GLU A 46 -20.17 -9.17 2.37
C GLU A 46 -18.86 -8.37 2.41
N ALA A 47 -18.12 -8.46 3.51
CA ALA A 47 -16.82 -7.80 3.65
C ALA A 47 -15.79 -8.39 2.69
N CYS A 48 -15.81 -9.73 2.54
CA CYS A 48 -15.01 -10.45 1.55
C CYS A 48 -15.33 -10.03 0.11
N ALA A 49 -16.61 -9.99 -0.25
CA ALA A 49 -17.04 -9.54 -1.58
C ALA A 49 -16.62 -8.09 -1.84
N SER A 50 -16.78 -7.21 -0.84
CA SER A 50 -16.39 -5.80 -0.94
C SER A 50 -14.87 -5.63 -1.10
N PHE A 51 -14.07 -6.39 -0.35
CA PHE A 51 -12.62 -6.41 -0.50
C PHE A 51 -12.21 -6.85 -1.91
N SER A 52 -12.74 -7.98 -2.39
CA SER A 52 -12.43 -8.47 -3.75
C SER A 52 -12.86 -7.50 -4.83
N ALA A 53 -14.05 -6.89 -4.71
CA ALA A 53 -14.53 -5.89 -5.65
C ALA A 53 -13.61 -4.66 -5.69
N GLY A 54 -13.22 -4.13 -4.51
CA GLY A 54 -12.32 -2.99 -4.40
C GLY A 54 -10.92 -3.28 -4.95
N VAL A 55 -10.34 -4.44 -4.60
CA VAL A 55 -9.04 -4.86 -5.13
C VAL A 55 -9.09 -5.00 -6.65
N ASN A 56 -10.15 -5.60 -7.21
CA ASN A 56 -10.26 -5.82 -8.64
C ASN A 56 -10.51 -4.53 -9.44
N ALA A 57 -11.17 -3.54 -8.84
CA ALA A 57 -11.41 -2.24 -9.46
C ALA A 57 -10.13 -1.39 -9.65
N VAL A 58 -9.06 -1.68 -8.89
CA VAL A 58 -7.80 -0.92 -8.94
C VAL A 58 -6.76 -1.70 -9.74
N SER A 59 -6.25 -1.10 -10.81
CA SER A 59 -5.12 -1.67 -11.56
C SER A 59 -3.78 -1.39 -10.86
N ALA A 60 -2.74 -2.14 -11.22
CA ALA A 60 -1.38 -1.89 -10.72
C ALA A 60 -0.91 -0.47 -11.10
N SER A 61 -1.27 0.04 -12.28
CA SER A 61 -0.95 1.39 -12.71
C SER A 61 -1.68 2.46 -11.91
N ASP A 62 -2.95 2.25 -11.56
CA ASP A 62 -3.71 3.22 -10.74
C ASP A 62 -3.08 3.37 -9.36
N PHE A 63 -2.73 2.24 -8.73
CA PHE A 63 -2.02 2.25 -7.45
C PHE A 63 -0.67 2.95 -7.57
N GLN A 64 0.11 2.63 -8.61
CA GLN A 64 1.41 3.25 -8.84
C GLN A 64 1.29 4.76 -9.05
N ALA A 65 0.31 5.22 -9.82
CA ALA A 65 0.07 6.64 -10.06
C ALA A 65 -0.34 7.37 -8.77
N ALA A 66 -1.16 6.75 -7.92
CA ALA A 66 -1.60 7.34 -6.65
C ALA A 66 -0.45 7.61 -5.67
N ILE A 67 0.56 6.73 -5.68
CA ILE A 67 1.72 6.86 -4.79
C ILE A 67 2.87 7.64 -5.42
N SER A 68 3.05 7.63 -6.74
CA SER A 68 4.16 8.33 -7.43
C SER A 68 4.17 9.83 -7.12
N GLY A 69 5.37 10.42 -7.04
CA GLY A 69 5.51 11.87 -6.80
C GLY A 69 5.14 12.31 -5.38
N LYS A 70 5.05 11.40 -4.41
CA LYS A 70 4.71 11.70 -2.99
C LYS A 70 5.94 11.78 -2.09
N GLU A 71 7.15 11.92 -2.65
CA GLU A 71 8.41 12.12 -1.93
C GLU A 71 8.31 13.30 -0.97
N SER A 72 7.72 14.41 -1.43
CA SER A 72 7.54 15.63 -0.65
C SER A 72 6.66 15.41 0.57
N LYS A 73 5.56 14.68 0.43
CA LYS A 73 4.67 14.30 1.55
C LYS A 73 5.40 13.40 2.56
N TYR A 74 6.21 12.47 2.07
CA TYR A 74 7.02 11.61 2.95
C TYR A 74 8.05 12.43 3.75
N VAL A 75 8.72 13.38 3.11
CA VAL A 75 9.66 14.30 3.75
C VAL A 75 8.96 15.21 4.76
N GLU A 76 7.78 15.74 4.45
CA GLU A 76 6.98 16.55 5.36
C GLU A 76 6.61 15.78 6.63
N GLY A 77 6.13 14.54 6.49
CA GLY A 77 5.84 13.69 7.65
C GLY A 77 7.06 13.45 8.54
N LEU A 78 8.25 13.26 7.96
CA LEU A 78 9.48 13.10 8.73
C LEU A 78 9.90 14.37 9.51
N ARG A 79 9.51 15.56 9.05
CA ARG A 79 9.75 16.81 9.79
C ARG A 79 8.87 16.89 11.03
N ASN A 80 7.65 16.38 10.96
CA ASN A 80 6.65 16.45 12.03
C ASN A 80 6.85 15.43 13.16
N VAL A 81 7.77 14.47 12.99
CA VAL A 81 8.09 13.41 13.96
C VAL A 81 9.39 13.73 14.74
N ARG A 82 10.00 14.90 14.50
CA ARG A 82 11.21 15.36 15.19
C ARG A 82 10.92 16.28 16.36
#